data_AF-A0AAV7BJB3-F1
#
_entry.id   AF-A0AAV7BJB3-F1
#
_cell.length_a   1.000
_cell.length_b   1.000
_cell.length_c   1.000
_cell.angle_alpha   90.00
_cell.angle_beta   90.00
_cell.angle_gamma   90.00
#
_symmetry.space_group_name_H-M   'P 1'
#
loop_
_entity.id
_entity.type
_entity.pdbx_description
1 polymer ?
#
loop_
_entity_poly.entity_id
_entity_poly.type
_entity_poly.pdbx_seq_one_letter_code
_entity_poly.pdbx_strand_id
1 'polypeptide(L)'
;MDGVQSALKNEEYEQAAAHIHRYLCLDKSVIELSRQGKEGSMIDANLQHLQEAEKQLKVLVGEKFDAATKAGDLPQVERFFKIFPLLGLHEEGISKFSAYLCQQIAKKAEENLNLALGSESSERRATLLFADTLTLLFEGIARIVETHQPILETYYGPGRLYMLIKHLQSECDRQMEKVVDKFIQQRDYQRKFQRVQSCIMRSSSSEKIEPRDLDPILAEVTLMSARTELYLRFIKRRITSDFEVGDSMASEEIKQEHQQNLDKLLKHCLLSRSMQELIGYYITMEEYYMRESVNKAVAMDTCERGQLISSMVDDVFYIVKKCIGRALSSSSIDCLCAMINLSTTMMESDFREVLCNKLRMGFPATTLQDIQRGVTSAVSIVHSSLQQGKFDTKGIESNDEAKMSFLVSLNNVEVCSENIMTLKKNLENDCRKLFSQDFGGDQAKAKIDSCLSDMASVSNKFRDLLQEGLGELNSTAVKPQVKPWINVFLSVSHNIEEVMAQ
;
A
#
# COMPACT_ATOMS: atom_id res chain seq x y z
N MET A 1 34.28 31.86 -40.08
CA MET A 1 34.03 31.22 -41.39
C MET A 1 35.00 30.07 -41.64
N ASP A 2 36.32 30.33 -41.77
CA ASP A 2 37.32 29.28 -42.05
C ASP A 2 37.34 28.13 -41.01
N GLY A 3 37.10 28.45 -39.74
CA GLY A 3 37.04 27.44 -38.67
C GLY A 3 35.89 26.44 -38.79
N VAL A 4 34.72 26.84 -39.32
CA VAL A 4 33.56 25.93 -39.48
C VAL A 4 33.80 24.97 -40.64
N GLN A 5 34.24 25.49 -41.79
CA GLN A 5 34.51 24.66 -42.97
C GLN A 5 35.71 23.74 -42.78
N SER A 6 36.76 24.19 -42.08
CA SER A 6 37.90 23.32 -41.75
C SER A 6 37.50 22.21 -40.77
N ALA A 7 36.73 22.54 -39.72
CA ALA A 7 36.26 21.54 -38.75
C ALA A 7 35.32 20.51 -39.40
N LEU A 8 34.42 20.94 -40.29
CA LEU A 8 33.56 20.03 -41.06
C LEU A 8 34.36 19.09 -41.97
N LYS A 9 35.42 19.59 -42.62
CA LYS A 9 36.30 18.77 -43.47
C LYS A 9 37.15 17.76 -42.68
N ASN A 10 37.49 18.09 -41.44
CA ASN A 10 38.28 17.24 -40.55
C ASN A 10 37.43 16.31 -39.66
N GLU A 11 36.10 16.29 -39.85
CA GLU A 11 35.14 15.56 -38.99
C GLU A 11 35.16 15.96 -37.50
N GLU A 12 35.61 17.19 -37.21
CA GLU A 12 35.62 17.80 -35.88
C GLU A 12 34.27 18.46 -35.58
N TYR A 13 33.22 17.64 -35.47
CA TYR A 13 31.84 18.10 -35.38
C TYR A 13 31.55 18.97 -34.16
N GLU A 14 32.22 18.73 -33.03
CA GLU A 14 32.09 19.54 -31.81
C GLU A 14 32.62 20.95 -31.99
N GLN A 15 33.76 21.08 -32.67
CA GLN A 15 34.37 22.38 -32.94
C GLN A 15 33.54 23.16 -33.95
N ALA A 16 33.02 22.49 -34.98
CA ALA A 16 32.06 23.06 -35.91
C ALA A 16 30.80 23.56 -35.17
N ALA A 17 30.23 22.74 -34.29
CA ALA A 17 29.04 23.09 -33.51
C ALA A 17 29.30 24.25 -32.53
N ALA A 18 30.46 24.29 -31.88
CA ALA A 18 30.83 25.40 -31.00
C ALA A 18 30.92 26.74 -31.76
N HIS A 19 31.47 26.72 -32.97
CA HIS A 19 31.52 27.91 -33.83
C HIS A 19 30.12 28.36 -34.27
N ILE A 20 29.23 27.42 -34.61
CA ILE A 20 27.84 27.69 -34.98
C ILE A 20 27.03 28.19 -33.76
N HIS A 21 27.27 27.63 -32.58
CA HIS A 21 26.61 28.05 -31.35
C HIS A 21 26.90 29.52 -31.01
N ARG A 22 28.17 29.95 -31.12
CA ARG A 22 28.53 31.37 -30.94
C ARG A 22 27.79 32.27 -31.93
N TYR A 23 27.56 31.79 -33.15
CA TYR A 23 26.77 32.49 -34.14
C TYR A 23 25.29 32.57 -33.76
N LEU A 24 24.69 31.49 -33.29
CA LEU A 24 23.29 31.47 -32.84
C LEU A 24 23.02 32.34 -31.61
N CYS A 25 24.04 32.55 -30.77
CA CYS A 25 23.97 33.40 -29.59
C CYS A 25 24.29 34.89 -29.85
N LEU A 26 24.66 35.27 -31.07
CA LEU A 26 24.88 36.68 -31.43
C LEU A 26 23.54 37.42 -31.49
N ASP A 27 23.48 38.60 -30.87
CA ASP A 27 22.29 39.45 -30.87
C ASP A 27 21.97 39.91 -32.30
N LYS A 28 20.69 39.81 -32.68
CA LYS A 28 20.18 40.27 -33.98
C LYS A 28 20.49 41.74 -34.23
N SER A 29 20.51 42.55 -33.17
CA SER A 29 20.88 43.97 -33.26
C SER A 29 22.34 44.17 -33.72
N VAL A 30 23.25 43.31 -33.27
CA VAL A 30 24.69 43.33 -33.65
C VAL A 30 24.87 42.89 -35.09
N ILE A 31 24.08 41.91 -35.54
CA ILE A 31 24.07 41.46 -36.94
C ILE A 31 23.53 42.57 -37.85
N GLU A 32 22.48 43.28 -37.44
CA GLU A 32 21.90 44.40 -38.19
C GLU A 32 22.80 45.64 -38.24
N LEU A 33 23.47 45.98 -37.13
CA LEU A 33 24.46 47.07 -37.08
C LEU A 33 25.65 46.79 -38.01
N SER A 34 26.11 45.54 -38.05
CA SER A 34 27.20 45.12 -38.94
C SER A 34 26.81 45.21 -40.42
N ARG A 35 25.52 45.02 -40.74
CA ARG A 35 24.94 45.17 -42.09
C ARG A 35 24.93 46.60 -42.63
N GLN A 36 24.92 47.62 -41.75
CA GLN A 36 24.89 49.04 -42.15
C GLN A 36 26.27 49.60 -42.56
N GLY A 37 27.34 48.82 -42.39
CA GLY A 37 28.70 49.19 -42.82
C GLY A 37 28.99 48.96 -44.31
N LYS A 38 30.14 49.45 -44.79
CA LYS A 38 30.60 49.30 -46.20
C LYS A 38 30.82 47.84 -46.65
N GLU A 39 30.78 46.87 -45.74
CA GLU A 39 30.99 45.43 -46.00
C GLU A 39 29.71 44.59 -45.93
N GLY A 40 28.52 45.22 -45.94
CA GLY A 40 27.23 44.52 -45.78
C GLY A 40 27.00 43.33 -46.73
N SER A 41 27.46 43.40 -47.99
CA SER A 41 27.37 42.29 -48.95
C SER A 41 28.22 41.07 -48.58
N MET A 42 29.38 41.27 -47.95
CA MET A 42 30.27 40.18 -47.53
C MET A 42 29.73 39.51 -46.27
N ILE A 43 29.10 40.31 -45.39
CA ILE A 43 28.44 39.84 -44.17
C ILE A 43 27.20 39.00 -44.52
N ASP A 44 26.36 39.44 -45.45
CA ASP A 44 25.19 38.66 -45.91
C ASP A 44 25.60 37.31 -46.56
N ALA A 45 26.67 37.29 -47.38
CA ALA A 45 27.20 36.05 -47.95
C ALA A 45 27.74 35.10 -46.84
N ASN A 46 28.45 35.66 -45.85
CA ASN A 46 28.95 34.87 -44.72
C ASN A 46 27.82 34.31 -43.84
N LEU A 47 26.74 35.07 -43.64
CA LEU A 47 25.55 34.63 -42.91
C LEU A 47 24.86 33.47 -43.63
N GLN A 48 24.67 33.57 -44.95
CA GLN A 48 24.09 32.48 -45.74
C GLN A 48 24.94 31.20 -45.67
N HIS A 49 26.27 31.34 -45.72
CA HIS A 49 27.17 30.20 -45.61
C HIS A 49 27.14 29.56 -44.20
N LEU A 50 27.00 30.35 -43.13
CA LEU A 50 26.83 29.82 -41.77
C LEU A 50 25.50 29.10 -41.61
N GLN A 51 24.41 29.63 -42.17
CA GLN A 51 23.10 28.97 -42.16
C GLN A 51 23.12 27.64 -42.93
N GLU A 52 23.80 27.61 -44.08
CA GLU A 52 23.97 26.37 -44.84
C GLU A 52 24.83 25.35 -44.07
N ALA A 53 25.95 25.79 -43.46
CA ALA A 53 26.78 24.94 -42.63
C ALA A 53 26.05 24.42 -41.38
N GLU A 54 25.19 25.24 -40.77
CA GLU A 54 24.32 24.84 -39.65
C GLU A 54 23.36 23.75 -40.10
N LYS A 55 22.66 23.94 -41.22
CA LYS A 55 21.72 22.95 -41.75
C LYS A 55 22.41 21.64 -42.08
N GLN A 56 23.57 21.70 -42.72
CA GLN A 56 24.37 20.51 -43.03
C GLN A 56 24.84 19.80 -41.76
N LEU A 57 25.34 20.52 -40.76
CA LEU A 57 25.81 19.94 -39.51
C LEU A 57 24.67 19.29 -38.72
N LYS A 58 23.47 19.90 -38.70
CA LYS A 58 22.27 19.32 -38.08
C LYS A 58 21.93 17.96 -38.67
N VAL A 59 21.89 17.85 -40.00
CA VAL A 59 21.63 16.58 -40.69
C VAL A 59 22.71 15.55 -40.36
N LEU A 60 23.99 15.93 -40.47
CA LEU A 60 25.11 15.04 -40.26
C LEU A 60 25.19 14.50 -38.82
N VAL A 61 25.01 15.36 -37.82
CA VAL A 61 24.96 14.97 -36.41
C VAL A 61 23.79 14.02 -36.17
N GLY A 62 22.63 14.30 -36.76
CA GLY A 62 21.47 13.42 -36.69
C GLY A 62 21.76 12.02 -37.26
N GLU A 63 22.35 11.93 -38.45
CA GLU A 63 22.69 10.66 -39.09
C GLU A 63 23.76 9.88 -38.33
N LYS A 64 24.82 10.55 -37.86
CA LYS A 64 25.89 9.92 -37.09
C LYS A 64 25.41 9.45 -35.72
N PHE A 65 24.52 10.21 -35.08
CA PHE A 65 23.85 9.79 -33.84
C PHE A 65 23.01 8.52 -34.06
N ASP A 66 22.21 8.49 -35.13
CA ASP A 66 21.36 7.33 -35.45
C ASP A 66 22.20 6.10 -35.79
N ALA A 67 23.34 6.28 -36.47
CA ALA A 67 24.30 5.22 -36.73
C ALA A 67 24.95 4.68 -35.45
N ALA A 68 25.38 5.57 -34.53
CA ALA A 68 25.94 5.18 -33.23
C ALA A 68 24.93 4.43 -32.37
N THR A 69 23.67 4.89 -32.38
CA THR A 69 22.53 4.24 -31.70
C THR A 69 22.32 2.82 -32.21
N LYS A 70 22.32 2.63 -33.54
CA LYS A 70 22.18 1.30 -34.17
C LYS A 70 23.36 0.38 -33.87
N ALA A 71 24.56 0.93 -33.73
CA ALA A 71 25.78 0.18 -33.39
C ALA A 71 25.86 -0.17 -31.89
N GLY A 72 25.05 0.46 -31.03
CA GLY A 72 25.14 0.31 -29.57
C GLY A 72 26.39 0.95 -28.97
N ASP A 73 26.99 1.94 -29.65
CA ASP A 73 28.20 2.63 -29.22
C ASP A 73 27.83 3.78 -28.27
N LEU A 74 27.71 3.48 -26.97
CA LEU A 74 27.36 4.46 -25.94
C LEU A 74 28.29 5.69 -25.94
N PRO A 75 29.63 5.57 -25.99
CA PRO A 75 30.53 6.71 -26.09
C PRO A 75 30.20 7.67 -27.25
N GLN A 76 29.94 7.13 -28.44
CA GLN A 76 29.59 7.97 -29.59
C GLN A 76 28.19 8.57 -29.47
N VAL A 77 27.22 7.82 -28.94
CA VAL A 77 25.88 8.35 -28.63
C VAL A 77 25.98 9.55 -27.68
N GLU A 78 26.73 9.43 -26.58
CA GLU A 78 26.93 10.54 -25.64
C GLU A 78 27.70 11.71 -26.26
N ARG A 79 28.68 11.42 -27.13
CA ARG A 79 29.44 12.45 -27.85
C ARG A 79 28.52 13.31 -28.72
N PHE A 80 27.70 12.67 -29.57
CA PHE A 80 26.76 13.39 -30.44
C PHE A 80 25.59 14.01 -29.64
N PHE A 81 25.16 13.38 -28.54
CA PHE A 81 24.15 13.93 -27.64
C PHE A 81 24.54 15.32 -27.11
N LYS A 82 25.83 15.55 -26.81
CA LYS A 82 26.35 16.86 -26.35
C LYS A 82 26.31 17.95 -27.42
N ILE A 83 26.18 17.58 -28.69
CA ILE A 83 26.24 18.51 -29.83
C ILE A 83 24.87 19.14 -30.12
N PHE A 84 23.77 18.39 -29.98
CA PHE A 84 22.41 18.89 -30.21
C PHE A 84 22.09 20.25 -29.55
N PRO A 85 22.40 20.50 -28.25
CA PRO A 85 22.07 21.78 -27.62
C PRO A 85 22.85 22.94 -28.24
N LEU A 86 24.09 22.71 -28.70
CA LEU A 86 24.91 23.70 -29.39
C LEU A 86 24.26 24.16 -30.72
N LEU A 87 23.49 23.27 -31.36
CA LEU A 87 22.75 23.53 -32.59
C LEU A 87 21.30 24.02 -32.36
N GLY A 88 20.94 24.29 -31.10
CA GLY A 88 19.58 24.69 -30.72
C GLY A 88 18.56 23.54 -30.75
N LEU A 89 19.00 22.29 -30.92
CA LEU A 89 18.15 21.10 -31.06
C LEU A 89 17.94 20.36 -29.73
N HIS A 90 17.68 21.10 -28.65
CA HIS A 90 17.56 20.56 -27.29
C HIS A 90 16.49 19.45 -27.20
N GLU A 91 15.28 19.73 -27.69
CA GLU A 91 14.16 18.79 -27.61
C GLU A 91 14.40 17.53 -28.44
N GLU A 92 14.96 17.69 -29.64
CA GLU A 92 15.26 16.59 -30.55
C GLU A 92 16.36 15.68 -29.97
N GLY A 93 17.42 16.28 -29.43
CA GLY A 93 18.51 15.54 -28.79
C GLY A 93 18.03 14.69 -27.61
N ILE A 94 17.22 15.27 -26.72
CA ILE A 94 16.62 14.53 -25.59
C ILE A 94 15.69 13.43 -26.09
N SER A 95 14.86 13.71 -27.09
CA SER A 95 13.95 12.72 -27.67
C SER A 95 14.72 11.53 -28.26
N LYS A 96 15.73 11.77 -29.11
CA LYS A 96 16.56 10.72 -29.71
C LYS A 96 17.34 9.92 -28.65
N PHE A 97 17.94 10.59 -27.68
CA PHE A 97 18.69 9.94 -26.61
C PHE A 97 17.78 9.11 -25.70
N SER A 98 16.61 9.63 -25.37
CA SER A 98 15.61 8.88 -24.60
C SER A 98 15.14 7.62 -25.35
N ALA A 99 14.95 7.69 -26.67
CA ALA A 99 14.58 6.53 -27.47
C ALA A 99 15.64 5.41 -27.42
N TYR A 100 16.92 5.77 -27.48
CA TYR A 100 18.03 4.83 -27.29
C TYR A 100 18.01 4.18 -25.90
N LEU A 101 17.84 4.98 -24.85
CA LEU A 101 17.78 4.48 -23.47
C LEU A 101 16.55 3.58 -23.27
N CYS A 102 15.39 3.94 -23.83
CA CYS A 102 14.19 3.11 -23.81
C CYS A 102 14.42 1.75 -24.49
N GLN A 103 15.17 1.70 -25.60
CA GLN A 103 15.53 0.44 -26.25
C GLN A 103 16.38 -0.46 -25.33
N GLN A 104 17.32 0.12 -24.57
CA GLN A 104 18.11 -0.64 -23.60
C GLN A 104 17.26 -1.16 -22.44
N ILE A 105 16.34 -0.34 -21.93
CA ILE A 105 15.38 -0.73 -20.89
C ILE A 105 14.52 -1.88 -21.40
N ALA A 106 13.96 -1.77 -22.60
CA ALA A 106 13.12 -2.80 -23.21
C ALA A 106 13.86 -4.14 -23.28
N LYS A 107 15.09 -4.13 -23.83
CA LYS A 107 15.90 -5.33 -23.97
C LYS A 107 16.19 -5.99 -22.61
N LYS A 108 16.62 -5.20 -21.62
CA LYS A 108 16.96 -5.71 -20.29
C LYS A 108 15.73 -6.20 -19.51
N ALA A 109 14.61 -5.51 -19.65
CA ALA A 109 13.34 -5.90 -19.03
C ALA A 109 12.84 -7.23 -19.61
N GLU A 110 12.94 -7.41 -20.93
CA GLU A 110 12.59 -8.65 -21.61
C GLU A 110 13.51 -9.81 -21.20
N GLU A 111 14.82 -9.58 -21.13
CA GLU A 111 15.78 -10.57 -20.61
C GLU A 111 15.43 -10.98 -19.18
N ASN A 112 15.19 -10.02 -18.28
CA ASN A 112 14.83 -10.30 -16.89
C ASN A 112 13.51 -11.07 -16.77
N LEU A 113 12.50 -10.71 -17.56
CA LEU A 113 11.22 -11.41 -17.56
C LEU A 113 11.38 -12.86 -18.07
N ASN A 114 12.14 -13.07 -19.14
CA ASN A 114 12.40 -14.41 -19.65
C ASN A 114 13.18 -15.27 -18.65
N LEU A 115 14.16 -14.70 -17.95
CA LEU A 115 14.89 -15.37 -16.87
C LEU A 115 13.97 -15.75 -15.70
N ALA A 116 13.06 -14.84 -15.33
CA ALA A 116 12.06 -15.10 -14.29
C ALA A 116 11.14 -16.27 -14.68
N LEU A 117 10.68 -16.31 -15.93
CA LEU A 117 9.78 -17.37 -16.42
C LEU A 117 10.48 -18.71 -16.66
N GLY A 118 11.79 -18.70 -16.97
CA GLY A 118 12.57 -19.90 -17.28
C GLY A 118 13.24 -20.57 -16.07
N SER A 119 13.20 -19.95 -14.89
CA SER A 119 13.84 -20.49 -13.68
C SER A 119 12.91 -21.47 -12.96
N GLU A 120 13.36 -22.72 -12.76
CA GLU A 120 12.74 -23.64 -11.79
C GLU A 120 13.00 -23.10 -10.37
N SER A 121 12.18 -22.13 -9.97
CA SER A 121 12.31 -21.48 -8.67
C SER A 121 11.77 -22.40 -7.58
N SER A 122 12.51 -22.48 -6.46
CA SER A 122 11.98 -23.01 -5.20
C SER A 122 10.65 -22.31 -4.87
N GLU A 123 9.69 -23.05 -4.32
CA GLU A 123 8.31 -22.60 -4.02
C GLU A 123 8.23 -21.20 -3.37
N ARG A 124 9.20 -20.84 -2.50
CA ARG A 124 9.28 -19.50 -1.87
C ARG A 124 9.76 -18.36 -2.77
N ARG A 125 10.62 -18.63 -3.75
CA ARG A 125 11.03 -17.62 -4.76
C ARG A 125 9.97 -17.50 -5.85
N ALA A 126 9.25 -18.59 -6.13
CA ALA A 126 8.14 -18.57 -7.07
C ALA A 126 7.07 -17.54 -6.66
N THR A 127 6.84 -17.35 -5.36
CA THR A 127 5.81 -16.43 -4.83
C THR A 127 6.15 -14.95 -4.89
N LEU A 128 7.38 -14.55 -5.22
CA LEU A 128 7.80 -13.14 -5.30
C LEU A 128 8.31 -12.75 -6.69
N LEU A 129 8.18 -13.66 -7.66
CA LEU A 129 8.77 -13.59 -8.98
C LEU A 129 8.49 -12.26 -9.70
N PHE A 130 7.22 -11.84 -9.70
CA PHE A 130 6.79 -10.66 -10.46
C PHE A 130 7.14 -9.36 -9.74
N ALA A 131 7.09 -9.37 -8.40
CA ALA A 131 7.55 -8.25 -7.59
C ALA A 131 9.06 -7.98 -7.76
N ASP A 132 9.87 -9.05 -7.80
CA ASP A 132 11.31 -8.96 -8.04
C ASP A 132 11.60 -8.49 -9.48
N THR A 133 10.84 -8.99 -10.46
CA THR A 133 10.98 -8.56 -11.87
C THR A 133 10.67 -7.07 -12.04
N LEU A 134 9.61 -6.56 -11.40
CA LEU A 134 9.32 -5.12 -11.38
C LEU A 134 10.42 -4.33 -10.66
N THR A 135 10.96 -4.86 -9.57
CA THR A 135 12.07 -4.21 -8.86
C THR A 135 13.29 -4.05 -9.77
N LEU A 136 13.65 -5.07 -10.54
CA LEU A 136 14.75 -5.00 -11.49
C LEU A 136 14.51 -3.96 -12.60
N LEU A 137 13.28 -3.82 -13.09
CA LEU A 137 12.89 -2.78 -14.05
C LEU A 137 13.09 -1.38 -13.44
N PHE A 138 12.53 -1.14 -12.26
CA PHE A 138 12.59 0.16 -11.59
C PHE A 138 14.02 0.56 -11.23
N GLU A 139 14.82 -0.36 -10.69
CA GLU A 139 16.23 -0.10 -10.41
C GLU A 139 17.03 0.14 -11.69
N GLY A 140 16.70 -0.56 -12.78
CA GLY A 140 17.32 -0.35 -14.08
C GLY A 140 17.10 1.09 -14.57
N ILE A 141 15.86 1.58 -14.49
CA ILE A 141 15.52 2.96 -14.87
C ILE A 141 16.19 3.96 -13.93
N ALA A 142 16.17 3.71 -12.61
CA ALA A 142 16.81 4.59 -11.64
C ALA A 142 18.31 4.75 -11.93
N ARG A 143 19.01 3.65 -12.21
CA ARG A 143 20.44 3.67 -12.59
C ARG A 143 20.70 4.45 -13.88
N ILE A 144 19.83 4.33 -14.88
CA ILE A 144 19.91 5.11 -16.14
C ILE A 144 19.75 6.61 -15.85
N VAL A 145 18.76 6.98 -15.04
CA VAL A 145 18.56 8.37 -14.61
C VAL A 145 19.79 8.90 -13.88
N GLU A 146 20.32 8.16 -12.91
CA GLU A 146 21.50 8.59 -12.14
C GLU A 146 22.77 8.72 -12.98
N THR A 147 22.95 7.83 -13.95
CA THR A 147 24.13 7.84 -14.83
C THR A 147 24.09 9.01 -15.80
N HIS A 148 22.93 9.33 -16.36
CA HIS A 148 22.80 10.31 -17.44
C HIS A 148 22.26 11.68 -17.01
N GLN A 149 21.82 11.85 -15.77
CA GLN A 149 21.44 13.16 -15.22
C GLN A 149 22.62 14.18 -15.31
N PRO A 150 23.87 13.86 -14.94
CA PRO A 150 24.96 14.85 -14.96
C PRO A 150 25.28 15.38 -16.36
N ILE A 151 25.27 14.52 -17.38
CA ILE A 151 25.50 14.94 -18.77
C ILE A 151 24.34 15.78 -19.30
N LEU A 152 23.09 15.49 -18.90
CA LEU A 152 21.94 16.31 -19.26
C LEU A 152 22.06 17.71 -18.64
N GLU A 153 22.27 17.80 -17.33
CA GLU A 153 22.39 19.09 -16.62
C GLU A 153 23.57 19.92 -17.13
N THR A 154 24.72 19.29 -17.40
CA THR A 154 25.94 19.99 -17.85
C THR A 154 25.78 20.61 -19.24
N TYR A 155 25.13 19.92 -20.19
CA TYR A 155 25.10 20.33 -21.59
C TYR A 155 23.76 20.92 -22.06
N TYR A 156 22.64 20.52 -21.44
CA TYR A 156 21.29 21.00 -21.77
C TYR A 156 20.75 22.00 -20.75
N GLY A 157 21.40 22.11 -19.59
CA GLY A 157 20.96 22.94 -18.48
C GLY A 157 19.94 22.26 -17.57
N PRO A 158 19.66 22.88 -16.41
CA PRO A 158 18.69 22.37 -15.43
C PRO A 158 17.25 22.49 -15.95
N GLY A 159 16.34 21.72 -15.35
CA GLY A 159 14.90 21.68 -15.67
C GLY A 159 14.54 20.78 -16.87
N ARG A 160 15.54 20.13 -17.49
CA ARG A 160 15.35 19.27 -18.66
C ARG A 160 15.16 17.79 -18.31
N LEU A 161 15.38 17.39 -17.06
CA LEU A 161 15.26 16.00 -16.62
C LEU A 161 13.84 15.46 -16.76
N TYR A 162 12.83 16.32 -16.55
CA TYR A 162 11.42 15.98 -16.73
C TYR A 162 11.12 15.40 -18.11
N MET A 163 11.70 15.97 -19.16
CA MET A 163 11.47 15.50 -20.53
C MET A 163 12.03 14.09 -20.74
N LEU A 164 13.27 13.85 -20.30
CA LEU A 164 13.90 12.54 -20.39
C LEU A 164 13.03 11.51 -19.65
N ILE A 165 12.65 11.81 -18.41
CA ILE A 165 11.86 10.88 -17.60
C ILE A 165 10.46 10.65 -18.17
N LYS A 166 9.84 11.62 -18.83
CA LYS A 166 8.56 11.42 -19.52
C LYS A 166 8.65 10.28 -20.54
N HIS A 167 9.74 10.20 -21.30
CA HIS A 167 9.98 9.10 -22.23
C HIS A 167 10.30 7.77 -21.52
N LEU A 168 11.16 7.81 -20.49
CA LEU A 168 11.50 6.61 -19.71
C LEU A 168 10.28 6.03 -18.99
N GLN A 169 9.37 6.88 -18.50
CA GLN A 169 8.13 6.46 -17.85
C GLN A 169 7.18 5.79 -18.84
N SER A 170 7.10 6.27 -20.08
CA SER A 170 6.33 5.62 -21.15
C SER A 170 6.85 4.22 -21.46
N GLU A 171 8.18 4.02 -21.42
CA GLU A 171 8.78 2.69 -21.60
C GLU A 171 8.60 1.81 -20.35
N CYS A 172 8.69 2.40 -19.16
CA CYS A 172 8.38 1.73 -17.89
C CYS A 172 6.96 1.16 -17.92
N ASP A 173 5.99 1.97 -18.32
CA ASP A 173 4.59 1.60 -18.49
C ASP A 173 4.45 0.39 -19.42
N ARG A 174 5.10 0.42 -20.59
CA ARG A 174 5.07 -0.69 -21.55
C ARG A 174 5.69 -1.98 -21.03
N GLN A 175 6.82 -1.90 -20.31
CA GLN A 175 7.48 -3.11 -19.78
C GLN A 175 6.75 -3.66 -18.56
N MET A 176 6.25 -2.80 -17.68
CA MET A 176 5.46 -3.22 -16.52
C MET A 176 4.15 -3.89 -16.93
N GLU A 177 3.46 -3.39 -17.97
CA GLU A 177 2.24 -4.02 -18.49
C GLU A 177 2.46 -5.50 -18.84
N LYS A 178 3.56 -5.83 -19.54
CA LYS A 178 3.93 -7.22 -19.84
C LYS A 178 4.13 -8.06 -18.59
N VAL A 179 4.78 -7.50 -17.56
CA VAL A 179 5.04 -8.21 -16.29
C VAL A 179 3.72 -8.45 -15.55
N VAL A 180 2.85 -7.45 -15.47
CA VAL A 180 1.53 -7.54 -14.82
C VAL A 180 0.61 -8.51 -15.56
N ASP A 181 0.59 -8.48 -16.89
CA ASP A 181 -0.18 -9.45 -17.68
C ASP A 181 0.26 -10.88 -17.40
N LYS A 182 1.57 -11.13 -17.32
CA LYS A 182 2.11 -12.45 -16.96
C LYS A 182 1.79 -12.83 -15.53
N PHE A 183 1.82 -11.89 -14.59
CA PHE A 183 1.36 -12.10 -13.21
C PHE A 183 -0.11 -12.54 -13.18
N ILE A 184 -1.00 -11.76 -13.83
CA ILE A 184 -2.43 -12.05 -13.87
C ILE A 184 -2.70 -13.43 -14.46
N GLN A 185 -2.00 -13.79 -15.55
CA GLN A 185 -2.13 -15.09 -16.22
C GLN A 185 -1.61 -16.25 -15.36
N GLN A 186 -0.38 -16.17 -14.83
CA GLN A 186 0.24 -17.29 -14.09
C GLN A 186 -0.33 -17.49 -12.70
N ARG A 187 -0.82 -16.43 -12.05
CA ARG A 187 -1.44 -16.51 -10.71
C ARG A 187 -2.94 -16.71 -10.74
N ASP A 188 -3.53 -16.69 -11.94
CA ASP A 188 -4.97 -16.75 -12.16
C ASP A 188 -5.72 -15.67 -11.36
N TYR A 189 -5.12 -14.47 -11.26
CA TYR A 189 -5.49 -13.44 -10.30
C TYR A 189 -6.94 -12.96 -10.49
N GLN A 190 -7.33 -12.70 -11.74
CA GLN A 190 -8.70 -12.27 -12.08
C GLN A 190 -9.73 -13.38 -11.79
N ARG A 191 -9.41 -14.65 -12.07
CA ARG A 191 -10.33 -15.75 -11.79
C ARG A 191 -10.49 -15.96 -10.29
N LYS A 192 -9.40 -15.86 -9.51
CA LYS A 192 -9.45 -15.90 -8.04
C LYS A 192 -10.31 -14.77 -7.49
N PHE A 193 -10.17 -13.55 -7.99
CA PHE A 193 -11.03 -12.43 -7.63
C PHE A 193 -12.51 -12.71 -7.93
N GLN A 194 -12.85 -13.17 -9.14
CA GLN A 194 -14.23 -13.49 -9.51
C GLN A 194 -14.85 -14.59 -8.64
N ARG A 195 -14.06 -15.62 -8.29
CA ARG A 195 -14.47 -16.68 -7.37
C ARG A 195 -14.73 -16.12 -5.97
N VAL A 196 -13.83 -15.30 -5.44
CA VAL A 196 -14.01 -14.63 -4.15
C VAL A 196 -15.28 -13.78 -4.14
N GLN A 197 -15.49 -12.97 -5.17
CA GLN A 197 -16.67 -12.12 -5.30
C GLN A 197 -17.96 -12.96 -5.33
N SER A 198 -17.93 -14.11 -6.00
CA SER A 198 -19.03 -15.07 -6.02
C SER A 198 -19.30 -15.67 -4.63
N CYS A 199 -18.25 -16.02 -3.88
CA CYS A 199 -18.37 -16.53 -2.50
C CYS A 199 -18.95 -15.48 -1.54
N ILE A 200 -18.62 -14.20 -1.71
CA ILE A 200 -19.19 -13.11 -0.90
C ILE A 200 -20.67 -12.90 -1.22
N MET A 201 -21.07 -12.93 -2.50
CA MET A 201 -22.43 -12.61 -2.94
C MET A 201 -23.42 -13.77 -2.81
N ARG A 202 -22.98 -15.00 -3.04
CA ARG A 202 -23.82 -16.19 -3.03
C ARG A 202 -23.29 -17.06 -1.90
N SER A 203 -23.98 -17.08 -0.76
CA SER A 203 -23.69 -17.93 0.42
C SER A 203 -23.85 -19.44 0.13
N SER A 204 -23.58 -19.88 -1.09
CA SER A 204 -23.71 -21.24 -1.60
C SER A 204 -22.37 -21.98 -1.58
N SER A 205 -22.46 -23.29 -1.38
CA SER A 205 -21.38 -24.29 -1.32
C SER A 205 -20.60 -24.53 -2.64
N SER A 206 -20.46 -23.52 -3.50
CA SER A 206 -19.50 -23.58 -4.60
C SER A 206 -18.09 -23.61 -4.01
N GLU A 207 -17.22 -24.47 -4.55
CA GLU A 207 -15.82 -24.71 -4.19
C GLU A 207 -15.11 -23.49 -3.57
N LYS A 208 -15.24 -23.35 -2.24
CA LYS A 208 -14.70 -22.23 -1.47
C LYS A 208 -13.19 -22.20 -1.65
N ILE A 209 -12.64 -21.01 -1.89
CA ILE A 209 -11.19 -20.84 -1.92
C ILE A 209 -10.69 -20.87 -0.48
N GLU A 210 -9.70 -21.72 -0.20
CA GLU A 210 -9.04 -21.71 1.10
C GLU A 210 -8.25 -20.41 1.27
N PRO A 211 -8.37 -19.70 2.42
CA PRO A 211 -7.63 -18.45 2.65
C PRO A 211 -6.12 -18.60 2.44
N ARG A 212 -5.55 -19.77 2.79
CA ARG A 212 -4.12 -20.05 2.62
C ARG A 212 -3.65 -19.97 1.17
N ASP A 213 -4.52 -20.27 0.20
CA ASP A 213 -4.18 -20.22 -1.23
C ASP A 213 -4.11 -18.79 -1.80
N LEU A 214 -4.69 -17.83 -1.08
CA LEU A 214 -4.63 -16.41 -1.42
C LEU A 214 -3.40 -15.73 -0.83
N ASP A 215 -2.88 -16.23 0.30
CA ASP A 215 -1.83 -15.58 1.09
C ASP A 215 -0.59 -15.18 0.27
N PRO A 216 -0.02 -16.05 -0.59
CA PRO A 216 1.18 -15.70 -1.35
C PRO A 216 0.93 -14.62 -2.41
N ILE A 217 -0.23 -14.68 -3.07
CA ILE A 217 -0.61 -13.73 -4.11
C ILE A 217 -0.90 -12.35 -3.50
N LEU A 218 -1.60 -12.31 -2.38
CA LEU A 218 -1.88 -11.09 -1.64
C LEU A 218 -0.57 -10.41 -1.21
N ALA A 219 0.40 -11.20 -0.73
CA ALA A 219 1.74 -10.71 -0.39
C ALA A 219 2.49 -10.17 -1.62
N GLU A 220 2.49 -10.90 -2.75
CA GLU A 220 3.16 -10.49 -3.99
C GLU A 220 2.60 -9.16 -4.51
N VAL A 221 1.26 -8.98 -4.55
CA VAL A 221 0.61 -7.73 -4.99
C VAL A 221 0.98 -6.54 -4.10
N THR A 222 0.97 -6.72 -2.77
CA THR A 222 1.37 -5.63 -1.88
C THR A 222 2.84 -5.27 -2.06
N LEU A 223 3.71 -6.24 -2.34
CA LEU A 223 5.11 -5.96 -2.61
C LEU A 223 5.28 -5.23 -3.95
N MET A 224 4.56 -5.63 -5.01
CA MET A 224 4.55 -4.93 -6.30
C MET A 224 4.13 -3.45 -6.14
N SER A 225 3.08 -3.20 -5.36
CA SER A 225 2.61 -1.85 -5.03
C SER A 225 3.69 -1.05 -4.28
N ALA A 226 4.32 -1.65 -3.26
CA ALA A 226 5.36 -1.00 -2.48
C ALA A 226 6.56 -0.59 -3.33
N ARG A 227 6.99 -1.47 -4.24
CA ARG A 227 8.12 -1.22 -5.16
C ARG A 227 7.78 -0.12 -6.17
N THR A 228 6.55 -0.09 -6.65
CA THR A 228 6.06 0.96 -7.54
C THR A 228 6.07 2.32 -6.86
N GLU A 229 5.56 2.40 -5.63
CA GLU A 229 5.53 3.65 -4.86
C GLU A 229 6.94 4.18 -4.56
N LEU A 230 7.89 3.29 -4.22
CA LEU A 230 9.29 3.67 -4.03
C LEU A 230 9.89 4.28 -5.31
N TYR A 231 9.64 3.65 -6.46
CA TYR A 231 10.09 4.15 -7.76
C TYR A 231 9.48 5.51 -8.11
N LEU A 232 8.16 5.67 -7.97
CA LEU A 232 7.48 6.94 -8.26
C LEU A 232 7.98 8.06 -7.35
N ARG A 233 8.25 7.77 -6.08
CA ARG A 233 8.83 8.75 -5.14
C ARG A 233 10.25 9.13 -5.52
N PHE A 234 11.08 8.16 -5.93
CA PHE A 234 12.42 8.44 -6.44
C PHE A 234 12.36 9.39 -7.63
N ILE A 235 11.50 9.10 -8.62
CA ILE A 235 11.33 9.93 -9.81
C ILE A 235 10.83 11.34 -9.43
N LYS A 236 9.81 11.42 -8.57
CA LYS A 236 9.28 12.70 -8.09
C LYS A 236 10.38 13.56 -7.48
N ARG A 237 11.15 13.00 -6.54
CA ARG A 237 12.25 13.71 -5.86
C ARG A 237 13.31 14.21 -6.84
N ARG A 238 13.71 13.38 -7.82
CA ARG A 238 14.71 13.76 -8.83
C ARG A 238 14.26 14.93 -9.69
N ILE A 239 13.02 14.87 -10.20
CA ILE A 239 12.49 15.94 -11.06
C ILE A 239 12.24 17.22 -10.27
N THR A 240 11.66 17.12 -9.07
CA THR A 240 11.44 18.31 -8.22
C THR A 240 12.76 19.02 -7.92
N SER A 241 13.83 18.27 -7.60
CA SER A 241 15.16 18.87 -7.38
C SER A 241 15.74 19.55 -8.63
N ASP A 242 15.51 19.00 -9.82
CA ASP A 242 15.95 19.61 -11.08
C ASP A 242 15.15 20.89 -11.40
N PHE A 243 13.83 20.88 -11.15
CA PHE A 243 12.98 22.07 -11.27
C PHE A 243 13.34 23.17 -10.28
N GLU A 244 13.71 22.86 -9.03
CA GLU A 244 14.15 23.88 -8.07
C GLU A 244 15.34 24.70 -8.57
N VAL A 245 16.26 24.06 -9.31
CA VAL A 245 17.41 24.74 -9.92
C VAL A 245 16.99 25.47 -11.20
N GLY A 246 16.26 24.79 -12.09
CA GLY A 246 15.83 25.31 -13.40
C GLY A 246 14.89 26.51 -13.30
N ASP A 247 14.00 26.50 -12.31
CA ASP A 247 12.96 27.51 -12.10
C ASP A 247 13.37 28.56 -11.05
N SER A 248 14.64 28.61 -10.65
CA SER A 248 15.13 29.52 -9.60
C SER A 248 14.74 30.99 -9.81
N MET A 249 14.71 31.44 -11.08
CA MET A 249 14.32 32.80 -11.49
C MET A 249 12.94 32.85 -12.19
N ALA A 250 12.22 31.72 -12.25
CA ALA A 250 10.90 31.66 -12.87
C ALA A 250 9.81 32.23 -11.96
N SER A 251 8.69 32.65 -12.55
CA SER A 251 7.52 33.11 -11.79
C SER A 251 6.84 31.94 -11.06
N GLU A 252 6.08 32.25 -10.01
CA GLU A 252 5.38 31.22 -9.22
C GLU A 252 4.35 30.45 -10.05
N GLU A 253 3.77 31.07 -11.08
CA GLU A 253 2.84 30.40 -12.01
C GLU A 253 3.53 29.27 -12.78
N ILE A 254 4.77 29.50 -13.25
CA ILE A 254 5.54 28.49 -14.00
C ILE A 254 5.92 27.32 -13.09
N LYS A 255 6.39 27.62 -11.87
CA LYS A 255 6.72 26.59 -10.87
C LYS A 255 5.51 25.71 -10.54
N GLN A 256 4.34 26.33 -10.38
CA GLN A 256 3.10 25.59 -10.16
C GLN A 256 2.71 24.74 -11.38
N GLU A 257 2.86 25.26 -12.60
CA GLU A 257 2.59 24.49 -13.82
C GLU A 257 3.50 23.26 -13.94
N HIS A 258 4.81 23.41 -13.74
CA HIS A 258 5.76 22.31 -13.75
C HIS A 258 5.44 21.25 -12.69
N GLN A 259 5.10 21.68 -11.47
CA GLN A 259 4.69 20.76 -10.40
C GLN A 259 3.39 20.02 -10.73
N GLN A 260 2.40 20.71 -11.31
CA GLN A 260 1.15 20.08 -11.75
C GLN A 260 1.38 19.08 -12.89
N ASN A 261 2.25 19.40 -13.83
CA ASN A 261 2.63 18.49 -14.93
C ASN A 261 3.33 17.23 -14.41
N LEU A 262 4.24 17.37 -13.44
CA LEU A 262 4.87 16.24 -12.77
C LEU A 262 3.86 15.37 -12.03
N ASP A 263 2.97 15.97 -11.22
CA ASP A 263 1.94 15.22 -10.50
C ASP A 263 0.98 14.53 -11.47
N LYS A 264 0.65 15.15 -12.61
CA LYS A 264 -0.18 14.54 -13.66
C LYS A 264 0.53 13.35 -14.32
N LEU A 265 1.82 13.48 -14.63
CA LEU A 265 2.63 12.40 -15.22
C LEU A 265 2.63 11.17 -14.30
N LEU A 266 2.91 11.36 -13.02
CA LEU A 266 3.06 10.25 -12.07
C LEU A 266 1.71 9.64 -11.64
N LYS A 267 0.65 10.45 -11.47
CA LYS A 267 -0.66 9.92 -11.04
C LYS A 267 -1.42 9.23 -12.16
N HIS A 268 -1.23 9.65 -13.42
CA HIS A 268 -2.01 9.13 -14.55
C HIS A 268 -1.22 8.23 -15.51
N CYS A 269 0.04 7.91 -15.23
CA CYS A 269 0.75 6.90 -15.99
C CYS A 269 0.06 5.53 -15.92
N LEU A 270 0.36 4.64 -16.87
CA LEU A 270 -0.23 3.31 -16.88
C LEU A 270 0.19 2.49 -15.65
N LEU A 271 1.43 2.66 -15.18
CA LEU A 271 1.93 2.05 -13.95
C LEU A 271 1.05 2.32 -12.73
N SER A 272 0.76 3.59 -12.45
CA SER A 272 -0.09 3.97 -11.31
C SER A 272 -1.51 3.42 -11.43
N ARG A 273 -2.10 3.49 -12.63
CA ARG A 273 -3.45 2.95 -12.87
C ARG A 273 -3.52 1.43 -12.72
N SER A 274 -2.53 0.72 -13.26
CA SER A 274 -2.45 -0.74 -13.18
C SER A 274 -2.27 -1.21 -11.73
N MET A 275 -1.41 -0.53 -10.95
CA MET A 275 -1.26 -0.86 -9.53
C MET A 275 -2.52 -0.54 -8.72
N GLN A 276 -3.20 0.58 -9.00
CA GLN A 276 -4.49 0.90 -8.37
C GLN A 276 -5.55 -0.17 -8.64
N GLU A 277 -5.61 -0.69 -9.86
CA GLU A 277 -6.52 -1.78 -10.23
C GLU A 277 -6.19 -3.08 -9.47
N LEU A 278 -4.91 -3.49 -9.46
CA LEU A 278 -4.47 -4.67 -8.71
C LEU A 278 -4.77 -4.55 -7.22
N ILE A 279 -4.58 -3.36 -6.64
CA ILE A 279 -4.92 -3.05 -5.24
C ILE A 279 -6.43 -3.09 -5.01
N GLY A 280 -7.24 -2.63 -5.97
CA GLY A 280 -8.69 -2.75 -5.91
C GLY A 280 -9.15 -4.20 -5.76
N TYR A 281 -8.60 -5.11 -6.59
CA TYR A 281 -8.87 -6.55 -6.46
C TYR A 281 -8.34 -7.13 -5.15
N TYR A 282 -7.16 -6.68 -4.72
CA TYR A 282 -6.54 -7.10 -3.45
C TYR A 282 -7.45 -6.81 -2.27
N ILE A 283 -8.04 -5.60 -2.17
CA ILE A 283 -8.86 -5.21 -1.01
C ILE A 283 -10.02 -6.20 -0.80
N THR A 284 -10.73 -6.58 -1.86
CA THR A 284 -11.82 -7.56 -1.79
C THR A 284 -11.33 -8.95 -1.42
N MET A 285 -10.21 -9.40 -1.97
CA MET A 285 -9.66 -10.71 -1.65
C MET A 285 -9.07 -10.79 -0.23
N GLU A 286 -8.48 -9.70 0.25
CA GLU A 286 -7.98 -9.53 1.60
C GLU A 286 -9.12 -9.55 2.62
N GLU A 287 -10.24 -8.89 2.31
CA GLU A 287 -11.46 -8.93 3.13
C GLU A 287 -11.98 -10.35 3.29
N TYR A 288 -12.12 -11.07 2.18
CA TYR A 288 -12.54 -12.47 2.18
C TYR A 288 -11.57 -13.35 2.97
N TYR A 289 -10.26 -13.19 2.73
CA TYR A 289 -9.21 -13.89 3.48
C TYR A 289 -9.36 -13.66 4.98
N MET A 290 -9.55 -12.41 5.41
CA MET A 290 -9.70 -12.04 6.81
C MET A 290 -10.93 -12.70 7.43
N ARG A 291 -12.10 -12.56 6.79
CA ARG A 291 -13.38 -13.08 7.31
C ARG A 291 -13.36 -14.59 7.44
N GLU A 292 -12.95 -15.31 6.39
CA GLU A 292 -12.92 -16.79 6.43
C GLU A 292 -11.84 -17.30 7.40
N SER A 293 -10.71 -16.61 7.54
CA SER A 293 -9.69 -16.97 8.53
C SER A 293 -10.19 -16.77 9.97
N VAL A 294 -10.91 -15.67 10.24
CA VAL A 294 -11.54 -15.43 11.55
C VAL A 294 -12.62 -16.47 11.83
N ASN A 295 -13.49 -16.77 10.87
CA ASN A 295 -14.51 -17.82 11.01
C ASN A 295 -13.87 -19.17 11.35
N LYS A 296 -12.74 -19.50 10.72
CA LYS A 296 -11.99 -20.72 11.03
C LYS A 296 -11.36 -20.69 12.42
N ALA A 297 -10.79 -19.57 12.85
CA ALA A 297 -10.25 -19.40 14.20
C ALA A 297 -11.34 -19.55 15.28
N VAL A 298 -12.51 -18.96 15.05
CA VAL A 298 -13.69 -19.11 15.92
C VAL A 298 -14.16 -20.56 15.98
N ALA A 299 -14.18 -21.27 14.85
CA ALA A 299 -14.59 -22.67 14.79
C ALA A 299 -13.58 -23.62 15.48
N MET A 300 -12.32 -23.22 15.54
CA MET A 300 -11.24 -23.95 16.20
C MET A 300 -10.97 -23.47 17.64
N ASP A 301 -11.88 -22.67 18.21
CA ASP A 301 -11.71 -22.08 19.53
C ASP A 301 -11.55 -23.14 20.62
N THR A 302 -10.54 -22.97 21.47
CA THR A 302 -10.27 -23.85 22.60
C THR A 302 -9.96 -23.05 23.85
N CYS A 303 -10.36 -23.55 25.01
CA CYS A 303 -9.99 -22.99 26.31
C CYS A 303 -9.33 -24.09 27.13
N GLU A 304 -8.03 -23.97 27.35
CA GLU A 304 -7.28 -24.91 28.18
C GLU A 304 -7.63 -24.74 29.66
N ARG A 305 -7.59 -25.84 30.42
CA ARG A 305 -7.95 -25.83 31.83
C ARG A 305 -7.02 -24.89 32.61
N GLY A 306 -7.61 -23.91 33.30
CA GLY A 306 -6.87 -22.91 34.09
C GLY A 306 -6.61 -21.60 33.34
N GLN A 307 -6.92 -21.52 32.05
CA GLN A 307 -6.90 -20.26 31.31
C GLN A 307 -8.17 -19.45 31.57
N LEU A 308 -8.02 -18.12 31.54
CA LEU A 308 -9.12 -17.18 31.76
C LEU A 308 -9.76 -16.72 30.45
N ILE A 309 -9.06 -16.87 29.34
CA ILE A 309 -9.53 -16.55 27.99
C ILE A 309 -9.39 -17.77 27.07
N SER A 310 -10.04 -17.71 25.91
CA SER A 310 -9.92 -18.75 24.89
C SER A 310 -8.94 -18.36 23.78
N SER A 311 -8.41 -19.35 23.05
CA SER A 311 -7.42 -19.15 21.98
C SER A 311 -7.94 -18.23 20.86
N MET A 312 -9.26 -18.23 20.62
CA MET A 312 -9.90 -17.41 19.60
C MET A 312 -9.58 -15.92 19.70
N VAL A 313 -9.42 -15.36 20.91
CA VAL A 313 -9.11 -13.93 21.05
C VAL A 313 -7.76 -13.62 20.39
N ASP A 314 -6.71 -14.34 20.78
CA ASP A 314 -5.37 -14.12 20.23
C ASP A 314 -5.31 -14.41 18.72
N ASP A 315 -5.95 -15.49 18.27
CA ASP A 315 -5.98 -15.88 16.85
C ASP A 315 -6.66 -14.81 15.98
N VAL A 316 -7.81 -14.27 16.41
CA VAL A 316 -8.54 -13.24 15.67
C VAL A 316 -7.74 -11.95 15.59
N PHE A 317 -7.16 -11.47 16.69
CA PHE A 317 -6.33 -10.25 16.66
C PHE A 317 -5.03 -10.45 15.88
N TYR A 318 -4.46 -11.66 15.88
CA TYR A 318 -3.32 -11.99 15.03
C TYR A 318 -3.70 -11.87 13.54
N ILE A 319 -4.83 -12.43 13.12
CA ILE A 319 -5.31 -12.35 11.74
C ILE A 319 -5.57 -10.90 11.33
N VAL A 320 -6.30 -10.13 12.13
CA VAL A 320 -6.58 -8.71 11.85
C VAL A 320 -5.28 -7.92 11.72
N LYS A 321 -4.35 -8.10 12.67
CA LYS A 321 -3.04 -7.44 12.63
C LYS A 321 -2.24 -7.84 11.38
N LYS A 322 -2.31 -9.10 10.96
CA LYS A 322 -1.65 -9.58 9.74
C LYS A 322 -2.21 -8.87 8.50
N CYS A 323 -3.52 -8.78 8.36
CA CYS A 323 -4.16 -8.15 7.20
C CYS A 323 -3.87 -6.65 7.12
N ILE A 324 -3.98 -5.94 8.25
CA ILE A 324 -3.64 -4.51 8.31
C ILE A 324 -2.14 -4.30 8.07
N GLY A 325 -1.27 -5.14 8.65
CA GLY A 325 0.18 -5.08 8.43
C GLY A 325 0.57 -5.34 6.97
N ARG A 326 -0.12 -6.25 6.28
CA ARG A 326 0.06 -6.47 4.85
C ARG A 326 -0.40 -5.26 4.03
N ALA A 327 -1.57 -4.68 4.33
CA ALA A 327 -2.03 -3.44 3.70
C ALA A 327 -1.06 -2.27 3.94
N LEU A 328 -0.50 -2.14 5.14
CA LEU A 328 0.53 -1.16 5.49
C LEU A 328 1.77 -1.32 4.60
N SER A 329 2.20 -2.56 4.36
CA SER A 329 3.37 -2.85 3.50
C SER A 329 3.17 -2.45 2.05
N SER A 330 1.91 -2.34 1.56
CA SER A 330 1.61 -1.96 0.17
C SER A 330 2.03 -0.54 -0.19
N SER A 331 2.33 0.30 0.81
CA SER A 331 2.57 1.72 0.63
C SER A 331 1.46 2.40 -0.18
N SER A 332 0.20 2.01 0.06
CA SER A 332 -0.99 2.69 -0.47
C SER A 332 -1.89 3.12 0.69
N ILE A 333 -2.13 4.42 0.79
CA ILE A 333 -2.92 5.01 1.88
C ILE A 333 -4.39 4.61 1.76
N ASP A 334 -4.93 4.63 0.55
CA ASP A 334 -6.32 4.24 0.33
C ASP A 334 -6.53 2.73 0.62
N CYS A 335 -5.54 1.89 0.30
CA CYS A 335 -5.54 0.46 0.68
C CYS A 335 -5.52 0.27 2.21
N LEU A 336 -4.65 1.00 2.91
CA LEU A 336 -4.56 0.94 4.36
C LEU A 336 -5.85 1.40 5.03
N CYS A 337 -6.41 2.54 4.60
CA CYS A 337 -7.69 3.04 5.10
C CYS A 337 -8.81 2.03 4.88
N ALA A 338 -8.93 1.47 3.67
CA ALA A 338 -9.92 0.45 3.36
C ALA A 338 -9.77 -0.75 4.30
N MET A 339 -8.54 -1.22 4.53
CA MET A 339 -8.32 -2.41 5.36
C MET A 339 -8.51 -2.16 6.86
N ILE A 340 -8.21 -0.96 7.37
CA ILE A 340 -8.57 -0.56 8.74
C ILE A 340 -10.10 -0.56 8.92
N ASN A 341 -10.83 0.02 7.96
CA ASN A 341 -12.29 0.08 8.02
C ASN A 341 -12.92 -1.31 7.93
N LEU A 342 -12.48 -2.15 7.00
CA LEU A 342 -12.94 -3.54 6.88
C LEU A 342 -12.64 -4.36 8.14
N SER A 343 -11.46 -4.17 8.74
CA SER A 343 -11.10 -4.81 10.02
C SER A 343 -12.00 -4.35 11.16
N THR A 344 -12.28 -3.04 11.20
CA THR A 344 -13.18 -2.42 12.20
C THR A 344 -14.60 -2.98 12.07
N THR A 345 -15.13 -3.06 10.86
CA THR A 345 -16.44 -3.67 10.58
C THR A 345 -16.48 -5.14 10.96
N MET A 346 -15.46 -5.93 10.62
CA MET A 346 -15.39 -7.35 10.96
C MET A 346 -15.39 -7.56 12.50
N MET A 347 -14.63 -6.73 13.24
CA MET A 347 -14.65 -6.79 14.71
C MET A 347 -15.99 -6.34 15.31
N GLU A 348 -16.59 -5.29 14.77
CA GLU A 348 -17.86 -4.73 15.27
C GLU A 348 -19.07 -5.63 15.01
N SER A 349 -19.11 -6.27 13.83
CA SER A 349 -20.23 -7.07 13.36
C SER A 349 -19.95 -8.54 13.63
N ASP A 350 -19.14 -9.17 12.77
CA ASP A 350 -19.00 -10.61 12.66
C ASP A 350 -18.46 -11.22 13.96
N PHE A 351 -17.36 -10.66 14.49
CA PHE A 351 -16.73 -11.20 15.70
C PHE A 351 -17.49 -10.85 16.99
N ARG A 352 -18.02 -9.63 17.10
CA ARG A 352 -18.85 -9.25 18.24
C ARG A 352 -20.11 -10.11 18.34
N GLU A 353 -20.73 -10.46 17.20
CA GLU A 353 -21.90 -11.32 17.16
C GLU A 353 -21.59 -12.72 17.72
N VAL A 354 -20.42 -13.29 17.41
CA VAL A 354 -19.96 -14.56 18.00
C VAL A 354 -19.96 -14.48 19.53
N LEU A 355 -19.34 -13.44 20.10
CA LEU A 355 -19.27 -13.26 21.55
C LEU A 355 -20.64 -12.96 22.16
N CYS A 356 -21.46 -12.17 21.49
CA CYS A 356 -22.84 -11.88 21.91
C CYS A 356 -23.67 -13.17 21.97
N ASN A 357 -23.55 -14.05 20.97
CA ASN A 357 -24.25 -15.33 20.96
C ASN A 357 -23.77 -16.27 22.07
N LYS A 358 -22.47 -16.28 22.38
CA LYS A 358 -21.93 -17.01 23.54
C LYS A 358 -22.49 -16.48 24.86
N LEU A 359 -22.56 -15.16 25.05
CA LEU A 359 -23.14 -14.55 26.25
C LEU A 359 -24.65 -14.75 26.34
N ARG A 360 -25.38 -14.75 25.22
CA ARG A 360 -26.83 -15.02 25.18
C ARG A 360 -27.22 -16.42 25.65
N MET A 361 -26.28 -17.37 25.69
CA MET A 361 -26.53 -18.67 26.34
C MET A 361 -26.81 -18.52 27.84
N GLY A 362 -26.34 -17.42 28.43
CA GLY A 362 -26.61 -17.00 29.79
C GLY A 362 -25.79 -17.75 30.83
N PHE A 363 -25.75 -17.18 32.05
CA PHE A 363 -25.10 -17.88 33.17
C PHE A 363 -26.02 -18.99 33.68
N PRO A 364 -25.56 -20.27 33.71
CA PRO A 364 -26.40 -21.36 34.17
C PRO A 364 -26.92 -21.14 35.60
N ALA A 365 -28.24 -21.29 35.78
CA ALA A 365 -28.84 -21.28 37.11
C ALA A 365 -28.35 -22.50 37.91
N THR A 366 -28.19 -22.33 39.23
CA THR A 366 -27.87 -23.47 40.10
C THR A 366 -29.12 -24.33 40.31
N THR A 367 -28.96 -25.66 40.44
CA THR A 367 -30.07 -26.59 40.71
C THR A 367 -30.94 -26.15 41.90
N LEU A 368 -30.33 -25.51 42.89
CA LEU A 368 -31.00 -24.97 44.08
C LEU A 368 -31.89 -23.75 43.76
N GLN A 369 -31.47 -22.91 42.83
CA GLN A 369 -32.29 -21.81 42.29
C GLN A 369 -33.41 -22.31 41.38
N ASP A 370 -33.19 -23.35 40.57
CA ASP A 370 -34.24 -23.95 39.74
C ASP A 370 -35.32 -24.65 40.59
N ILE A 371 -34.93 -25.27 41.71
CA ILE A 371 -35.84 -25.79 42.72
C ILE A 371 -36.64 -24.65 43.37
N GLN A 372 -35.99 -23.54 43.73
CA GLN A 372 -36.67 -22.36 44.29
C GLN A 372 -37.60 -21.66 43.28
N ARG A 373 -37.32 -21.77 41.97
CA ARG A 373 -38.16 -21.23 40.88
C ARG A 373 -39.28 -22.18 40.44
N GLY A 374 -39.39 -23.37 41.04
CA GLY A 374 -40.46 -24.33 40.75
C GLY A 374 -40.32 -25.04 39.41
N VAL A 375 -39.11 -25.13 38.85
CA VAL A 375 -38.86 -25.81 37.56
C VAL A 375 -39.00 -27.32 37.77
N THR A 376 -40.04 -27.91 37.17
CA THR A 376 -40.44 -29.32 37.39
C THR A 376 -39.32 -30.31 37.03
N SER A 377 -38.48 -29.99 36.05
CA SER A 377 -37.34 -30.83 35.65
C SER A 377 -36.26 -30.91 36.74
N ALA A 378 -35.89 -29.80 37.39
CA ALA A 378 -34.89 -29.80 38.47
C ALA A 378 -35.39 -30.57 39.72
N VAL A 379 -36.68 -30.41 40.06
CA VAL A 379 -37.32 -31.18 41.14
C VAL A 379 -37.34 -32.68 40.79
N SER A 380 -37.64 -33.02 39.52
CA SER A 380 -37.65 -34.41 39.06
C SER A 380 -36.27 -35.07 39.03
N ILE A 381 -35.20 -34.32 38.73
CA ILE A 381 -33.81 -34.81 38.75
C ILE A 381 -33.39 -35.14 40.19
N VAL A 382 -33.73 -34.28 41.16
CA VAL A 382 -33.46 -34.55 42.58
C VAL A 382 -34.29 -35.74 43.08
N HIS A 383 -35.56 -35.81 42.72
CA HIS A 383 -36.46 -36.88 43.16
C HIS A 383 -36.09 -38.25 42.57
N SER A 384 -35.68 -38.30 41.30
CA SER A 384 -35.21 -39.54 40.64
C SER A 384 -33.83 -39.99 41.14
N SER A 385 -32.90 -39.06 41.39
CA SER A 385 -31.58 -39.36 41.96
C SER A 385 -31.68 -39.92 43.38
N LEU A 386 -32.63 -39.42 44.18
CA LEU A 386 -32.95 -39.92 45.53
C LEU A 386 -33.55 -41.33 45.50
N GLN A 387 -34.34 -41.69 44.48
CA GLN A 387 -34.94 -43.03 44.35
C GLN A 387 -33.96 -44.08 43.81
N GLN A 388 -32.96 -43.71 43.00
CA GLN A 388 -32.07 -44.66 42.33
C GLN A 388 -30.67 -44.79 42.95
N GLY A 389 -30.32 -43.98 43.96
CA GLY A 389 -29.03 -44.10 44.68
C GLY A 389 -27.78 -43.86 43.82
N LYS A 390 -27.93 -43.37 42.59
CA LYS A 390 -26.85 -42.98 41.67
C LYS A 390 -26.97 -41.48 41.39
N PHE A 391 -26.02 -40.71 41.90
CA PHE A 391 -25.81 -39.32 41.49
C PHE A 391 -25.23 -39.32 40.07
N ASP A 392 -25.96 -38.73 39.12
CA ASP A 392 -25.48 -38.59 37.74
C ASP A 392 -24.53 -37.38 37.66
N THR A 393 -23.23 -37.62 37.89
CA THR A 393 -22.18 -36.57 37.96
C THR A 393 -21.98 -35.85 36.63
N LYS A 394 -22.38 -36.45 35.50
CA LYS A 394 -22.23 -35.86 34.16
C LYS A 394 -23.04 -34.58 33.96
N GLY A 395 -24.20 -34.46 34.61
CA GLY A 395 -25.01 -33.23 34.57
C GLY A 395 -24.41 -32.08 35.37
N ILE A 396 -23.61 -32.39 36.41
CA ILE A 396 -22.93 -31.41 37.25
C ILE A 396 -21.66 -30.90 36.54
N GLU A 397 -20.88 -31.80 35.95
CA GLU A 397 -19.71 -31.46 35.12
C GLU A 397 -20.11 -30.57 33.94
N SER A 398 -21.22 -30.89 33.25
CA SER A 398 -21.75 -30.07 32.15
C SER A 398 -22.23 -28.68 32.60
N ASN A 399 -22.76 -28.54 33.82
CA ASN A 399 -23.17 -27.24 34.36
C ASN A 399 -21.95 -26.38 34.73
N ASP A 400 -20.94 -26.97 35.37
CA ASP A 400 -19.72 -26.24 35.71
C ASP A 400 -18.91 -25.85 34.47
N GLU A 401 -18.88 -26.69 33.44
CA GLU A 401 -18.33 -26.35 32.10
C GLU A 401 -19.08 -25.16 31.47
N ALA A 402 -20.42 -25.14 31.55
CA ALA A 402 -21.22 -24.04 31.02
C ALA A 402 -20.99 -22.73 31.79
N LYS A 403 -20.86 -22.77 33.12
CA LYS A 403 -20.48 -21.59 33.93
C LYS A 403 -19.11 -21.07 33.54
N MET A 404 -18.13 -21.98 33.43
CA MET A 404 -16.78 -21.62 33.02
C MET A 404 -16.77 -21.02 31.61
N SER A 405 -17.53 -21.59 30.67
CA SER A 405 -17.66 -21.06 29.31
C SER A 405 -18.23 -19.64 29.27
N PHE A 406 -19.25 -19.35 30.10
CA PHE A 406 -19.81 -18.01 30.23
C PHE A 406 -18.79 -17.02 30.82
N LEU A 407 -18.08 -17.39 31.89
CA LEU A 407 -17.06 -16.55 32.51
C LEU A 407 -15.88 -16.28 31.56
N VAL A 408 -15.41 -17.29 30.84
CA VAL A 408 -14.39 -17.14 29.79
C VAL A 408 -14.89 -16.22 28.69
N SER A 409 -16.16 -16.29 28.31
CA SER A 409 -16.74 -15.40 27.31
C SER A 409 -16.76 -13.93 27.77
N LEU A 410 -17.04 -13.65 29.05
CA LEU A 410 -16.92 -12.30 29.62
C LEU A 410 -15.47 -11.79 29.54
N ASN A 411 -14.52 -12.60 30.00
CA ASN A 411 -13.10 -12.26 29.95
C ASN A 411 -12.63 -12.03 28.51
N ASN A 412 -13.09 -12.86 27.56
CA ASN A 412 -12.81 -12.67 26.15
C ASN A 412 -13.31 -11.31 25.66
N VAL A 413 -14.53 -10.90 26.02
CA VAL A 413 -15.08 -9.57 25.62
C VAL A 413 -14.26 -8.43 26.20
N GLU A 414 -13.84 -8.52 27.47
CA GLU A 414 -12.98 -7.54 28.12
C GLU A 414 -11.63 -7.42 27.39
N VAL A 415 -10.93 -8.54 27.18
CA VAL A 415 -9.64 -8.58 26.50
C VAL A 415 -9.76 -8.11 25.05
N CYS A 416 -10.85 -8.42 24.35
CA CYS A 416 -11.09 -7.89 23.00
C CYS A 416 -11.14 -6.36 22.99
N SER A 417 -11.83 -5.74 23.96
CA SER A 417 -11.88 -4.28 24.08
C SER A 417 -10.48 -3.68 24.28
N GLU A 418 -9.65 -4.29 25.13
CA GLU A 418 -8.28 -3.84 25.37
C GLU A 418 -7.37 -4.03 24.14
N ASN A 419 -7.51 -5.16 23.46
CA ASN A 419 -6.76 -5.48 22.25
C ASN A 419 -7.10 -4.54 21.09
N ILE A 420 -8.36 -4.11 20.94
CA ILE A 420 -8.74 -3.08 19.94
C ILE A 420 -7.99 -1.77 20.21
N MET A 421 -7.94 -1.32 21.46
CA MET A 421 -7.23 -0.08 21.83
C MET A 421 -5.71 -0.20 21.65
N THR A 422 -5.16 -1.37 21.97
CA THR A 422 -3.74 -1.68 21.76
C THR A 422 -3.40 -1.69 20.28
N LEU A 423 -4.23 -2.33 19.45
CA LEU A 423 -4.09 -2.36 17.99
C LEU A 423 -4.14 -0.94 17.42
N LYS A 424 -5.13 -0.13 17.81
CA LYS A 424 -5.22 1.28 17.41
C LYS A 424 -3.92 2.04 17.72
N LYS A 425 -3.44 1.97 18.97
CA LYS A 425 -2.22 2.67 19.38
C LYS A 425 -0.98 2.22 18.59
N ASN A 426 -0.88 0.92 18.30
CA ASN A 426 0.21 0.39 17.48
C ASN A 426 0.13 0.93 16.04
N LEU A 427 -1.07 0.96 15.45
CA LEU A 427 -1.28 1.51 14.10
C LEU A 427 -0.99 3.01 14.03
N GLU A 428 -1.38 3.79 15.04
CA GLU A 428 -1.01 5.21 15.14
C GLU A 428 0.51 5.40 15.10
N ASN A 429 1.26 4.57 15.83
CA ASN A 429 2.72 4.62 15.84
C ASN A 429 3.33 4.24 14.48
N ASP A 430 2.81 3.20 13.83
CA ASP A 430 3.32 2.75 12.55
C ASP A 430 2.99 3.74 11.42
N CYS A 431 1.80 4.34 11.43
CA CYS A 431 1.43 5.41 10.49
C CYS A 431 2.29 6.67 10.67
N ARG A 432 2.59 7.07 11.93
CA ARG A 432 3.52 8.18 12.20
C ARG A 432 4.90 7.94 11.59
N LYS A 433 5.43 6.71 11.68
CA LYS A 433 6.71 6.35 11.05
C LYS A 433 6.62 6.45 9.52
N LEU A 434 5.54 5.98 8.91
CA LEU A 434 5.36 6.10 7.46
C LEU A 434 5.31 7.57 7.00
N PHE A 435 4.54 8.42 7.69
CA PHE A 435 4.42 9.83 7.32
C PHE A 435 5.72 10.62 7.47
N SER A 436 6.59 10.23 8.42
CA SER A 436 7.93 10.84 8.56
C SER A 436 8.84 10.63 7.35
N GLN A 437 8.48 9.75 6.42
CA GLN A 437 9.23 9.45 5.20
C GLN A 437 8.67 10.14 3.93
N ASP A 438 7.99 11.29 4.10
CA ASP A 438 7.22 12.04 3.08
C ASP A 438 6.07 11.26 2.44
N PHE A 439 5.45 10.35 3.18
CA PHE A 439 4.37 9.55 2.65
C PHE A 439 3.02 10.28 2.79
N GLY A 440 2.33 10.59 1.68
CA GLY A 440 0.91 11.01 1.67
C GLY A 440 0.54 12.45 2.07
N GLY A 441 1.41 13.18 2.77
CA GLY A 441 1.12 14.53 3.24
C GLY A 441 -0.02 14.63 4.27
N ASP A 442 -0.43 15.85 4.61
CA ASP A 442 -1.40 16.11 5.70
C ASP A 442 -2.79 15.52 5.44
N GLN A 443 -3.21 15.45 4.17
CA GLN A 443 -4.50 14.86 3.79
C GLN A 443 -4.54 13.36 4.06
N ALA A 444 -3.44 12.64 3.82
CA ALA A 444 -3.35 11.21 4.11
C ALA A 444 -3.43 10.92 5.61
N LYS A 445 -2.77 11.77 6.41
CA LYS A 445 -2.83 11.70 7.87
C LYS A 445 -4.25 11.87 8.38
N ALA A 446 -4.96 12.89 7.90
CA ALA A 446 -6.35 13.13 8.28
C ALA A 446 -7.28 11.95 7.93
N LYS A 447 -7.11 11.32 6.76
CA LYS A 447 -7.87 10.11 6.37
C LYS A 447 -7.65 8.95 7.34
N ILE A 448 -6.39 8.69 7.70
CA ILE A 448 -6.04 7.58 8.60
C ILE A 448 -6.51 7.86 10.03
N ASP A 449 -6.33 9.09 10.53
CA ASP A 449 -6.81 9.50 11.86
C ASP A 449 -8.33 9.31 11.98
N SER A 450 -9.09 9.60 10.91
CA SER A 450 -10.53 9.31 10.84
C SER A 450 -10.83 7.83 11.00
N CYS A 451 -10.14 6.95 10.26
CA CYS A 451 -10.37 5.49 10.34
C CYS A 451 -10.01 4.92 11.73
N LEU A 452 -8.96 5.44 12.37
CA LEU A 452 -8.52 5.03 13.70
C LEU A 452 -9.44 5.52 14.83
N SER A 453 -10.23 6.58 14.58
CA SER A 453 -11.27 7.04 15.51
C SER A 453 -12.36 5.98 15.68
N ASP A 454 -12.78 5.36 14.58
CA ASP A 454 -13.88 4.37 14.59
C ASP A 454 -13.53 3.12 15.42
N MET A 455 -12.26 2.71 15.45
CA MET A 455 -11.80 1.62 16.30
C MET A 455 -12.07 1.86 17.79
N ALA A 456 -11.95 3.11 18.27
CA ALA A 456 -12.26 3.43 19.67
C ALA A 456 -13.76 3.29 19.97
N SER A 457 -14.61 3.60 19.00
CA SER A 457 -16.06 3.36 19.09
C SER A 457 -16.37 1.88 19.23
N VAL A 458 -15.69 1.02 18.46
CA VAL A 458 -15.85 -0.45 18.57
C VAL A 458 -15.42 -0.97 19.94
N SER A 459 -14.30 -0.49 20.50
CA SER A 459 -13.90 -0.86 21.87
C SER A 459 -15.00 -0.55 22.90
N ASN A 460 -15.66 0.60 22.79
CA ASN A 460 -16.78 0.94 23.68
C ASN A 460 -17.97 -0.03 23.51
N LYS A 461 -18.30 -0.44 22.28
CA LYS A 461 -19.36 -1.44 22.02
C LYS A 461 -19.08 -2.82 22.65
N PHE A 462 -17.80 -3.18 22.81
CA PHE A 462 -17.41 -4.38 23.56
C PHE A 462 -17.52 -4.16 25.07
N ARG A 463 -17.18 -2.97 25.59
CA ARG A 463 -17.42 -2.63 27.01
C ARG A 463 -18.91 -2.64 27.37
N ASP A 464 -19.77 -2.14 26.48
CA ASP A 464 -21.22 -2.18 26.68
C ASP A 464 -21.71 -3.64 26.74
N LEU A 465 -21.24 -4.50 25.83
CA LEU A 465 -21.54 -5.93 25.84
C LEU A 465 -21.05 -6.63 27.11
N LEU A 466 -19.86 -6.27 27.62
CA LEU A 466 -19.33 -6.76 28.89
C LEU A 466 -20.24 -6.35 30.05
N GLN A 467 -20.68 -5.09 30.08
CA GLN A 467 -21.56 -4.58 31.12
C GLN A 467 -22.93 -5.27 31.14
N GLU A 468 -23.48 -5.58 29.96
CA GLU A 468 -24.69 -6.39 29.81
C GLU A 468 -24.49 -7.80 30.43
N GLY A 469 -23.41 -8.49 30.06
CA GLY A 469 -23.10 -9.83 30.56
C GLY A 469 -22.80 -9.88 32.07
N LEU A 470 -22.09 -8.87 32.60
CA LEU A 470 -21.88 -8.72 34.05
C LEU A 470 -23.19 -8.43 34.80
N GLY A 471 -24.08 -7.65 34.19
CA GLY A 471 -25.42 -7.41 34.71
C GLY A 471 -26.22 -8.70 34.86
N GLU A 472 -26.18 -9.56 33.84
CA GLU A 472 -26.80 -10.88 33.86
C GLU A 472 -26.21 -11.78 34.95
N LEU A 473 -24.87 -11.90 35.00
CA LEU A 473 -24.17 -12.66 36.04
C LEU A 473 -24.55 -12.19 37.45
N ASN A 474 -24.58 -10.89 37.66
CA ASN A 474 -24.95 -10.30 38.95
C ASN A 474 -26.40 -10.65 39.32
N SER A 475 -27.33 -10.54 38.37
CA SER A 475 -28.74 -10.86 38.60
C SER A 475 -29.00 -12.35 38.88
N THR A 476 -28.23 -13.23 38.25
CA THR A 476 -28.47 -14.69 38.27
C THR A 476 -27.69 -15.39 39.37
N ALA A 477 -26.42 -15.03 39.58
CA ALA A 477 -25.53 -15.69 40.52
C ALA A 477 -25.34 -14.92 41.83
N VAL A 478 -25.09 -13.60 41.76
CA VAL A 478 -24.63 -12.82 42.92
C VAL A 478 -25.79 -12.31 43.78
N LYS A 479 -26.72 -11.54 43.19
CA LYS A 479 -27.88 -10.96 43.90
C LYS A 479 -28.69 -12.00 44.65
N PRO A 480 -29.03 -13.18 44.10
CA PRO A 480 -29.83 -14.16 44.82
C PRO A 480 -29.14 -14.73 46.06
N GLN A 481 -27.80 -14.78 46.09
CA GLN A 481 -27.05 -15.27 47.25
C GLN A 481 -26.91 -14.20 48.34
N VAL A 482 -26.72 -12.94 47.95
CA VAL A 482 -26.48 -11.84 48.90
C VAL A 482 -27.80 -11.27 49.46
N LYS A 483 -28.88 -11.25 48.65
CA LYS A 483 -30.16 -10.64 49.01
C LYS A 483 -30.80 -11.21 50.29
N PRO A 484 -30.78 -12.52 50.58
CA PRO A 484 -31.27 -13.05 51.84
C PRO A 484 -30.53 -12.48 53.05
N TRP A 485 -29.21 -12.36 52.99
CA TRP A 485 -28.41 -11.80 54.09
C TRP A 485 -28.70 -10.32 54.31
N ILE A 486 -28.83 -9.56 53.22
CA ILE A 486 -29.23 -8.14 53.29
C ILE A 486 -30.63 -8.01 53.90
N ASN A 487 -31.59 -8.83 53.47
CA ASN A 487 -32.95 -8.79 54.01
C ASN A 487 -32.98 -9.12 55.51
N VAL A 488 -32.18 -10.09 55.95
CA VAL A 488 -32.03 -10.41 57.38
C VAL A 488 -31.45 -9.22 58.13
N PHE A 489 -30.36 -8.63 57.64
CA PHE A 489 -29.76 -7.44 58.25
C PHE A 489 -30.78 -6.30 58.38
N LEU A 490 -31.49 -5.98 57.29
CA LEU A 490 -32.50 -4.90 57.25
C LEU A 490 -33.76 -5.20 58.08
N SER A 491 -34.03 -6.46 58.41
CA SER A 491 -35.16 -6.84 59.25
C SER A 491 -34.94 -6.57 60.75
N VAL A 492 -33.70 -6.28 61.15
CA VAL A 492 -33.35 -5.96 62.54
C VAL A 492 -33.43 -4.45 62.75
N SER A 493 -34.06 -4.00 63.84
CA SER A 493 -34.05 -2.58 64.22
C SER A 493 -32.63 -2.11 64.50
N HIS A 494 -32.17 -1.08 63.79
CA HIS A 494 -30.85 -0.48 63.99
C HIS A 494 -30.89 0.75 64.90
N ASN A 495 -32.05 1.06 65.50
CA ASN A 495 -32.14 2.08 66.55
C ASN A 495 -31.55 1.50 67.84
N ILE A 496 -30.45 2.09 68.29
CA ILE A 496 -29.87 1.80 69.61
C ILE A 496 -30.75 2.51 70.65
N GLU A 497 -31.68 1.78 71.27
CA GLU A 497 -32.37 2.27 72.45
C GLU A 497 -31.50 1.98 73.69
N GLU A 498 -31.16 3.02 74.46
CA GLU A 498 -30.49 2.88 75.74
C GLU A 498 -31.40 2.07 76.68
N VAL A 499 -31.03 0.81 76.91
CA VAL A 499 -31.65 0.01 77.96
C VAL A 499 -31.22 0.62 79.30
N MET A 500 -32.06 1.49 79.85
CA MET A 500 -31.96 1.89 81.25
C MET A 500 -32.21 0.65 82.11
N ALA A 501 -31.12 0.03 82.59
CA ALA A 501 -31.18 -1.00 83.60
C ALA A 501 -31.83 -0.42 84.87
N GLN A 502 -32.99 -0.97 85.26
CA GLN A 502 -33.61 -0.73 86.57
C GLN A 502 -33.03 -1.66 87.63
#